data_AF-A0A7C5DCH1-F1
#
_entry.id   AF-A0A7C5DCH1-F1
#
_cell.length_a   1.000
_cell.length_b   1.000
_cell.length_c   1.000
_cell.angle_alpha   90.00
_cell.angle_beta   90.00
_cell.angle_gamma   90.00
#
_symmetry.space_group_name_H-M   'P 1'
#
loop_
_entity.id
_entity.type
_entity.pdbx_description
1 polymer ?
#
loop_
_entity_poly.entity_id
_entity_poly.type
_entity_poly.pdbx_seq_one_letter_code
_entity_poly.pdbx_strand_id
1 'polypeptide(L)'
;MEERKEMQQSPVKKSNHNNRLLIGIITGIVSGALLGGFWPEGGLTVKFVGDLFIRFLMMIVMPLIVAAMVSGIARLGDIRKLGSLGTRTLGYYIGTTALSVLTGILLVLWIQPGKSGLEHSKKSITYAEAHYRINGNTIQMDAATLPDSDFTSSTLHLMDKNLSASIDSVQRSGEMIAITVSEWKKRAEVVTPPEGEGTGIRLDRQPDTRFMQEKRAIGDILKEVVSGLVPSNIFKAMANNEILPVITFSL
;
A
#
# COMPACT_ATOMS: atom_id res chain seq x y z
N MET A 1 44.86 -59.68 -29.71
CA MET A 1 43.65 -60.15 -29.02
C MET A 1 43.57 -59.30 -27.76
N GLU A 2 43.01 -58.10 -27.89
CA GLU A 2 41.61 -57.81 -27.48
C GLU A 2 41.50 -58.00 -25.96
N GLU A 3 41.35 -57.00 -25.10
CA GLU A 3 40.40 -55.89 -25.13
C GLU A 3 41.04 -54.67 -24.44
N ARG A 4 41.35 -53.60 -25.19
CA ARG A 4 41.19 -52.27 -24.60
C ARG A 4 39.68 -52.02 -24.60
N LYS A 5 39.02 -52.36 -23.49
CA LYS A 5 37.69 -51.82 -23.21
C LYS A 5 37.84 -50.32 -23.08
N GLU A 6 37.53 -49.64 -24.18
CA GLU A 6 37.26 -48.22 -24.22
C GLU A 6 36.24 -47.94 -23.12
N MET A 7 36.70 -47.28 -22.06
CA MET A 7 35.82 -46.55 -21.16
C MET A 7 35.21 -45.41 -21.98
N GLN A 8 34.15 -45.76 -22.70
CA GLN A 8 33.28 -44.87 -23.42
C GLN A 8 32.66 -43.94 -22.37
N GLN A 9 33.29 -42.78 -22.17
CA GLN A 9 32.71 -41.71 -21.38
C GLN A 9 31.41 -41.32 -22.04
N SER A 10 30.29 -41.62 -21.37
CA SER A 10 28.96 -41.20 -21.74
C SER A 10 28.97 -39.67 -21.93
N PRO A 11 28.42 -39.13 -23.04
CA PRO A 11 28.36 -37.70 -23.21
C PRO A 11 27.56 -37.10 -22.04
N VAL A 12 28.17 -36.22 -21.26
CA VAL A 12 27.50 -35.48 -20.19
C VAL A 12 26.37 -34.69 -20.84
N LYS A 13 25.15 -35.23 -20.74
CA LYS A 13 23.93 -34.60 -21.24
C LYS A 13 23.75 -33.30 -20.47
N LYS A 14 24.13 -32.19 -21.11
CA LYS A 14 23.97 -30.82 -20.60
C LYS A 14 22.47 -30.54 -20.44
N SER A 15 21.91 -30.82 -19.26
CA SER A 15 20.50 -30.57 -19.00
C SER A 15 20.28 -29.07 -18.88
N ASN A 16 19.46 -28.49 -19.76
CA ASN A 16 19.03 -27.09 -19.74
C ASN A 16 18.08 -26.80 -18.55
N HIS A 17 18.49 -27.09 -17.31
CA HIS A 17 17.64 -27.02 -16.12
C HIS A 17 17.59 -25.63 -15.46
N ASN A 18 18.40 -24.68 -15.93
CA ASN A 18 18.70 -23.47 -15.15
C ASN A 18 17.60 -22.39 -15.18
N ASN A 19 16.61 -22.52 -16.07
CA ASN A 19 15.61 -21.46 -16.27
C ASN A 19 14.25 -21.81 -15.64
N ARG A 20 14.10 -22.99 -15.03
CA ARG A 20 12.82 -23.47 -14.49
C ARG A 20 12.25 -22.55 -13.41
N LEU A 21 13.10 -22.02 -12.53
CA LEU A 21 12.69 -21.09 -11.48
C LEU A 21 12.22 -19.75 -12.07
N LEU A 22 12.97 -19.24 -13.05
CA LEU A 22 12.63 -17.99 -13.73
C LEU A 22 11.32 -18.12 -14.53
N ILE A 23 11.14 -19.24 -15.24
CA ILE A 23 9.89 -19.56 -15.95
C ILE A 23 8.74 -19.68 -14.94
N GLY A 24 8.95 -20.31 -13.79
CA GLY A 24 7.97 -20.41 -12.72
C GLY A 24 7.53 -19.04 -12.18
N ILE A 25 8.48 -18.13 -11.90
CA ILE A 25 8.19 -16.77 -11.43
C ILE A 25 7.38 -16.00 -12.48
N ILE A 26 7.83 -15.99 -13.74
CA ILE A 26 7.15 -15.25 -14.81
C ILE A 26 5.73 -15.79 -15.01
N THR A 27 5.59 -17.12 -15.04
CA THR A 27 4.27 -17.76 -15.19
C THR A 27 3.36 -17.43 -14.02
N GLY A 28 3.88 -17.42 -12.78
CA GLY A 28 3.14 -17.01 -11.59
C GLY A 28 2.68 -15.55 -11.64
N ILE A 29 3.55 -14.63 -12.03
CA ILE A 29 3.22 -13.19 -12.16
C ILE A 29 2.13 -12.99 -13.21
N VAL A 30 2.30 -13.57 -14.41
CA VAL A 30 1.33 -13.45 -15.50
C VAL A 30 0.00 -14.08 -15.13
N SER A 31 0.01 -15.29 -14.56
CA SER A 31 -1.22 -15.98 -14.15
C SER A 31 -1.94 -15.24 -13.02
N GLY A 32 -1.20 -14.71 -12.04
CA GLY A 32 -1.77 -13.90 -10.96
C GLY A 32 -2.38 -12.60 -11.45
N ALA A 33 -1.73 -11.90 -12.39
CA ALA A 33 -2.26 -10.69 -13.01
C ALA A 33 -3.53 -10.96 -13.83
N LEU A 34 -3.56 -12.04 -14.61
CA LEU A 34 -4.74 -12.45 -15.37
C LEU A 34 -5.91 -12.83 -14.44
N LEU A 35 -5.66 -13.65 -13.42
CA LEU A 35 -6.69 -14.03 -12.46
C LEU A 35 -7.23 -12.82 -11.69
N GLY A 36 -6.37 -11.93 -11.21
CA GLY A 36 -6.78 -10.72 -10.49
C GLY A 36 -7.54 -9.72 -11.36
N GLY A 37 -7.22 -9.64 -12.66
CA GLY A 37 -7.89 -8.74 -13.60
C GLY A 37 -9.25 -9.24 -14.09
N PHE A 38 -9.37 -10.53 -14.40
CA PHE A 38 -10.62 -11.11 -14.94
C PHE A 38 -11.57 -11.63 -13.85
N TRP A 39 -11.05 -12.06 -12.70
CA TRP A 39 -11.85 -12.65 -11.62
C TRP A 39 -11.33 -12.26 -10.22
N PRO A 40 -11.66 -11.04 -9.74
CA PRO A 40 -11.11 -10.51 -8.50
C PRO A 40 -11.48 -11.34 -7.25
N GLU A 41 -12.68 -11.92 -7.21
CA GLU A 41 -13.08 -12.78 -6.08
C GLU A 41 -12.25 -14.07 -5.97
N GLY A 42 -11.91 -14.70 -7.11
CA GLY A 42 -11.01 -15.86 -7.12
C GLY A 42 -9.59 -15.51 -6.66
N GLY A 43 -9.13 -14.28 -6.94
CA GLY A 43 -7.85 -13.76 -6.47
C GLY A 43 -7.75 -13.70 -4.94
N LEU A 44 -8.85 -13.36 -4.25
CA LEU A 44 -8.91 -13.36 -2.78
C LEU A 44 -8.74 -14.76 -2.19
N THR A 45 -9.26 -15.79 -2.85
CA THR A 45 -9.07 -17.18 -2.42
C THR A 45 -7.62 -17.63 -2.58
N VAL A 46 -6.96 -17.25 -3.68
CA VAL A 46 -5.55 -17.60 -3.94
C VAL A 46 -4.60 -16.88 -2.98
N LYS A 47 -4.97 -15.69 -2.48
CA LYS A 47 -4.17 -14.95 -1.48
C LYS A 47 -3.78 -15.81 -0.27
N PHE A 48 -4.68 -16.68 0.19
CA PHE A 48 -4.40 -17.59 1.30
C PHE A 48 -3.13 -18.44 1.07
N VAL A 49 -2.93 -18.93 -0.16
CA VAL A 49 -1.74 -19.72 -0.52
C VAL A 49 -0.47 -18.86 -0.43
N GLY A 50 -0.54 -17.61 -0.88
CA GLY A 50 0.56 -16.65 -0.76
C GLY A 50 0.91 -16.34 0.69
N ASP A 51 -0.10 -16.06 1.53
CA ASP A 51 0.09 -15.80 2.96
C ASP A 51 0.72 -17.01 3.67
N LEU A 52 0.27 -18.22 3.34
CA LEU A 52 0.84 -19.46 3.89
C LEU A 52 2.31 -19.65 3.46
N PHE A 53 2.63 -19.37 2.20
CA PHE A 53 4.00 -19.44 1.70
C PHE A 53 4.94 -18.48 2.44
N ILE A 54 4.52 -17.22 2.65
CA ILE A 54 5.31 -16.24 3.40
C ILE A 54 5.50 -16.67 4.86
N ARG A 55 4.47 -17.24 5.49
CA ARG A 55 4.58 -17.79 6.86
C ARG A 55 5.61 -18.91 6.94
N PHE A 56 5.65 -19.81 5.95
CA PHE A 56 6.68 -20.86 5.89
C PHE A 56 8.09 -20.30 5.71
N LEU A 57 8.28 -19.29 4.86
CA LEU A 57 9.57 -18.62 4.72
C LEU A 57 10.00 -17.98 6.06
N MET A 58 9.11 -17.22 6.71
CA MET A 58 9.41 -16.55 7.98
C MET A 58 9.76 -17.55 9.10
N MET A 59 9.08 -18.70 9.15
CA MET A 59 9.34 -19.76 10.13
C MET A 59 10.78 -20.32 10.02
N ILE A 60 11.32 -20.38 8.81
CA ILE A 60 12.66 -20.93 8.55
C ILE A 60 13.75 -19.87 8.76
N VAL A 61 13.46 -18.60 8.47
CA VAL A 61 14.46 -17.52 8.46
C VAL A 61 15.16 -17.34 9.81
N MET A 62 14.42 -17.23 10.91
CA MET A 62 15.01 -17.01 12.25
C MET A 62 15.99 -18.12 12.68
N PRO A 63 15.59 -19.41 12.70
CA PRO A 63 16.51 -20.48 13.10
C PRO A 63 17.70 -20.62 12.14
N LEU A 64 17.48 -20.38 10.84
CA LEU A 64 18.57 -20.41 9.85
C LEU A 64 19.61 -19.32 10.08
N ILE A 65 19.18 -18.09 10.41
CA ILE A 65 20.08 -16.98 10.70
C ILE A 65 20.95 -17.28 11.93
N VAL A 66 20.34 -17.76 13.02
CA VAL A 66 21.08 -18.08 14.25
C VAL A 66 22.09 -19.20 13.99
N ALA A 67 21.68 -20.29 13.34
CA ALA A 67 22.57 -21.39 13.00
C ALA A 67 23.73 -20.95 12.09
N ALA A 68 23.44 -20.15 11.05
CA ALA A 68 24.46 -19.61 10.15
C ALA A 68 25.43 -18.66 10.87
N MET A 69 24.93 -17.82 11.77
CA MET A 69 25.75 -16.90 12.56
C MET A 69 26.65 -17.65 13.54
N VAL A 70 26.11 -18.60 14.31
CA VAL A 70 26.88 -19.43 15.26
C VAL A 70 27.95 -20.23 14.52
N SER A 71 27.58 -20.91 13.42
CA SER A 71 28.53 -21.66 12.59
C SER A 71 29.62 -20.73 12.01
N GLY A 72 29.23 -19.55 11.52
CA GLY A 72 30.16 -18.55 10.97
C GLY A 72 31.17 -18.05 12.00
N ILE A 73 30.72 -17.74 13.22
CA ILE A 73 31.58 -17.27 14.31
C ILE A 73 32.48 -18.41 14.80
N ALA A 74 31.95 -19.62 14.96
CA ALA A 74 32.74 -20.78 15.40
C ALA A 74 33.90 -21.10 14.45
N ARG A 75 33.72 -20.91 13.13
CA ARG A 75 34.78 -21.12 12.13
C ARG A 75 35.90 -20.09 12.18
N LEU A 76 35.64 -18.89 12.68
CA LEU A 76 36.66 -17.83 12.79
C LEU A 76 37.67 -18.08 13.91
N GLY A 77 37.28 -18.82 14.95
CA GLY A 77 38.12 -19.27 16.07
C GLY A 77 38.59 -18.16 17.02
N ASP A 78 39.02 -17.01 16.48
CA ASP A 78 39.49 -15.84 17.22
C ASP A 78 38.50 -14.68 17.13
N ILE A 79 37.94 -14.30 18.28
CA ILE A 79 36.95 -13.24 18.40
C ILE A 79 37.49 -11.85 18.05
N ARG A 80 38.81 -11.62 18.14
CA ARG A 80 39.43 -10.34 17.74
C ARG A 80 39.35 -10.11 16.23
N LYS A 81 39.42 -11.18 15.43
CA LYS A 81 39.27 -11.11 13.98
C LYS A 81 37.84 -10.70 13.60
N LEU A 82 36.84 -11.16 14.36
CA LEU A 82 35.43 -10.80 14.17
C LEU A 82 35.21 -9.28 14.32
N GLY A 83 35.82 -8.64 15.32
CA GLY A 83 35.69 -7.19 15.53
C GLY A 83 36.28 -6.36 14.38
N SER A 84 37.46 -6.74 13.88
CA SER A 84 38.11 -6.04 12.75
C SER A 84 37.36 -6.21 11.43
N LEU A 85 36.77 -7.39 11.20
CA LEU A 85 35.97 -7.66 10.01
C LEU A 85 34.61 -6.96 10.11
N GLY A 86 33.94 -7.08 11.25
CA GLY A 86 32.64 -6.48 11.52
C GLY A 86 32.64 -4.95 11.39
N THR A 87 33.68 -4.27 11.87
CA THR A 87 33.78 -2.80 11.73
C THR A 87 33.97 -2.36 10.28
N ARG A 88 34.81 -3.05 9.49
CA ARG A 88 34.97 -2.78 8.05
C ARG A 88 33.67 -3.04 7.29
N THR A 89 33.01 -4.15 7.58
CA THR A 89 31.73 -4.52 6.97
C THR A 89 30.62 -3.53 7.36
N LEU A 90 30.56 -3.09 8.62
CA LEU A 90 29.60 -2.09 9.08
C LEU A 90 29.82 -0.74 8.39
N GLY A 91 31.07 -0.28 8.29
CA GLY A 91 31.41 0.94 7.54
C GLY A 91 30.99 0.85 6.08
N TYR A 92 31.23 -0.29 5.42
CA TYR A 92 30.80 -0.55 4.06
C TYR A 92 29.27 -0.51 3.90
N TYR A 93 28.53 -1.16 4.80
CA TYR A 93 27.06 -1.16 4.76
C TYR A 93 26.46 0.22 5.03
N ILE A 94 27.00 0.98 5.98
CA ILE A 94 26.53 2.35 6.24
C ILE A 94 26.75 3.22 5.00
N GLY A 95 27.94 3.15 4.38
CA GLY A 95 28.25 3.94 3.19
C GLY A 95 27.36 3.58 1.99
N THR A 96 27.21 2.29 1.71
CA THR A 96 26.37 1.81 0.59
C THR A 96 24.88 2.05 0.83
N THR A 97 24.40 1.92 2.07
CA THR A 97 23.00 2.22 2.44
C THR A 97 22.72 3.71 2.31
N ALA A 98 23.63 4.58 2.77
CA ALA A 98 23.48 6.03 2.61
C ALA A 98 23.40 6.42 1.13
N LEU A 99 24.27 5.84 0.28
CA LEU A 99 24.22 6.08 -1.17
C LEU A 99 22.91 5.56 -1.78
N SER A 100 22.46 4.37 -1.39
CA SER A 100 21.19 3.78 -1.86
C SER A 100 19.97 4.65 -1.48
N VAL A 101 19.91 5.13 -0.24
CA VAL A 101 18.85 6.03 0.23
C VAL A 101 18.86 7.35 -0.53
N LEU A 102 20.05 7.94 -0.76
CA LEU A 102 20.18 9.16 -1.55
C LEU A 102 19.64 8.96 -2.97
N THR A 103 20.03 7.87 -3.64
CA THR A 103 19.53 7.54 -4.98
C THR A 103 18.02 7.28 -4.98
N GLY A 104 17.49 6.57 -3.98
CA GLY A 104 16.05 6.31 -3.83
C GLY A 104 15.25 7.59 -3.68
N ILE A 105 15.72 8.53 -2.85
CA ILE A 105 15.09 9.84 -2.68
C ILE A 105 15.14 10.63 -3.99
N LEU A 106 16.28 10.67 -4.68
CA LEU A 106 16.40 11.33 -5.98
C LEU A 106 15.41 10.76 -7.02
N LEU A 107 15.29 9.43 -7.09
CA LEU A 107 14.35 8.76 -8.00
C LEU A 107 12.90 9.08 -7.66
N VAL A 108 12.52 9.04 -6.38
CA VAL A 108 11.14 9.40 -5.95
C VAL A 108 10.83 10.86 -6.25
N LEU A 109 11.79 11.76 -6.07
CA LEU A 109 11.62 13.18 -6.40
C LEU A 109 11.53 13.44 -7.91
N TRP A 110 12.18 12.62 -8.73
CA TRP A 110 12.15 12.75 -10.19
C TRP A 110 10.90 12.12 -10.80
N ILE A 111 10.57 10.89 -10.41
CA ILE A 111 9.42 10.13 -10.95
C ILE A 111 8.10 10.60 -10.33
N GLN A 112 8.14 11.08 -9.08
CA GLN A 112 6.96 11.56 -8.31
C GLN A 112 5.78 10.57 -8.36
N PRO A 113 6.01 9.31 -7.95
CA PRO A 113 4.98 8.28 -7.99
C PRO A 113 3.77 8.70 -7.14
N GLY A 114 2.56 8.44 -7.64
CA GLY A 114 1.30 8.72 -6.94
C GLY A 114 0.55 9.96 -7.42
N LYS A 115 1.19 10.92 -8.11
CA LYS A 115 0.50 12.10 -8.66
C LYS A 115 -0.63 11.76 -9.64
N SER A 116 -0.41 10.75 -10.49
CA SER A 116 -1.42 10.28 -11.45
C SER A 116 -2.65 9.65 -10.79
N GLY A 117 -2.50 9.06 -9.59
CA GLY A 117 -3.61 8.51 -8.81
C GLY A 117 -4.50 9.59 -8.18
N LEU A 118 -3.92 10.74 -7.82
CA LEU A 118 -4.67 11.87 -7.23
C LEU A 118 -5.62 12.53 -8.24
N GLU A 119 -5.20 12.63 -9.50
CA GLU A 119 -6.04 13.16 -10.58
C GLU A 119 -7.25 12.24 -10.87
N HIS A 120 -7.05 10.91 -10.82
CA HIS A 120 -8.15 9.95 -10.99
C HIS A 120 -9.13 9.94 -9.81
N SER A 121 -8.68 10.34 -8.61
CA SER A 121 -9.55 10.47 -7.44
C SER A 121 -10.38 11.76 -7.44
N LYS A 122 -9.97 12.80 -8.19
CA LYS A 122 -10.69 14.08 -8.34
C LYS A 122 -11.75 14.07 -9.46
N LYS A 123 -12.43 12.93 -9.66
CA LYS A 123 -13.55 12.89 -10.60
C LYS A 123 -14.80 13.46 -9.93
N SER A 124 -15.02 14.77 -10.07
CA SER A 124 -16.32 15.36 -9.73
C SER A 124 -17.35 14.90 -10.76
N ILE A 125 -18.41 14.24 -10.31
CA ILE A 125 -19.49 13.81 -11.20
C ILE A 125 -20.60 14.85 -11.11
N THR A 126 -20.94 15.45 -12.24
CA THR A 126 -21.97 16.49 -12.35
C THR A 126 -23.21 15.91 -12.99
N TYR A 127 -24.33 15.92 -12.26
CA TYR A 127 -25.64 15.50 -12.71
C TYR A 127 -26.54 16.74 -12.82
N ALA A 128 -26.48 17.42 -13.96
CA ALA A 128 -27.19 18.70 -14.18
C ALA A 128 -28.72 18.57 -14.15
N GLU A 129 -29.24 17.39 -14.51
CA GLU A 129 -30.68 17.12 -14.65
C GLU A 129 -31.26 16.31 -13.47
N ALA A 130 -30.48 16.05 -12.42
CA ALA A 130 -30.97 15.33 -11.26
C ALA A 130 -31.95 16.20 -10.47
N HIS A 131 -33.22 15.79 -10.46
CA HIS A 131 -34.25 16.35 -9.60
C HIS A 131 -34.08 15.84 -8.18
N TYR A 132 -34.05 16.75 -7.23
CA TYR A 132 -33.92 16.40 -5.82
C TYR A 132 -34.94 17.14 -4.97
N ARG A 133 -35.31 16.50 -3.87
CA ARG A 133 -36.18 17.06 -2.85
C ARG A 133 -35.46 17.06 -1.52
N ILE A 134 -35.35 18.23 -0.89
CA ILE A 134 -34.69 18.38 0.41
C ILE A 134 -35.74 18.41 1.51
N ASN A 135 -35.52 17.58 2.52
CA ASN A 135 -36.24 17.60 3.78
C ASN A 135 -35.21 17.71 4.92
N GLY A 136 -34.88 18.94 5.29
CA GLY A 136 -33.85 19.24 6.28
C GLY A 136 -32.45 18.78 5.85
N ASN A 137 -31.92 17.78 6.55
CA ASN A 137 -30.60 17.18 6.29
C ASN A 137 -30.66 15.96 5.37
N THR A 138 -31.84 15.59 4.87
CA THR A 138 -32.01 14.45 3.96
C THR A 138 -32.41 14.92 2.58
N ILE A 139 -31.77 14.36 1.56
CA ILE A 139 -32.02 14.67 0.16
C ILE A 139 -32.53 13.41 -0.51
N GLN A 140 -33.72 13.50 -1.09
CA GLN A 140 -34.36 12.40 -1.79
C GLN A 140 -34.28 12.64 -3.29
N MET A 141 -33.88 11.62 -4.05
CA MET A 141 -33.82 11.67 -5.50
C MET A 141 -34.11 10.30 -6.12
N ASP A 142 -34.38 10.29 -7.42
CA ASP A 142 -34.56 9.06 -8.20
C ASP A 142 -33.24 8.29 -8.27
N ALA A 143 -33.29 7.01 -7.91
CA ALA A 143 -32.17 6.12 -7.84
C ALA A 143 -31.54 5.83 -9.23
N ALA A 144 -32.27 6.04 -10.32
CA ALA A 144 -31.75 5.91 -11.69
C ALA A 144 -30.73 7.01 -12.04
N THR A 145 -30.72 8.13 -11.31
CA THR A 145 -29.83 9.27 -11.58
C THR A 145 -28.41 9.08 -11.04
N LEU A 146 -28.20 8.16 -10.08
CA LEU A 146 -26.90 7.89 -9.47
C LEU A 146 -26.46 6.42 -9.67
N PRO A 147 -25.21 6.17 -10.11
CA PRO A 147 -24.61 4.84 -10.14
C PRO A 147 -24.57 4.19 -8.74
N ASP A 148 -24.54 2.86 -8.66
CA ASP A 148 -24.38 2.07 -7.42
C ASP A 148 -22.97 2.16 -6.79
N SER A 149 -22.33 3.32 -6.87
CA SER A 149 -21.06 3.58 -6.22
C SER A 149 -21.26 4.23 -4.85
N ASP A 150 -20.41 3.84 -3.89
CA ASP A 150 -20.41 4.44 -2.56
C ASP A 150 -19.91 5.90 -2.61
N PHE A 151 -20.80 6.84 -2.30
CA PHE A 151 -20.55 8.28 -2.30
C PHE A 151 -20.38 8.87 -0.90
N THR A 152 -20.31 8.04 0.14
CA THR A 152 -20.28 8.48 1.55
C THR A 152 -19.08 9.40 1.87
N SER A 153 -18.00 9.37 1.08
CA SER A 153 -16.83 10.26 1.23
C SER A 153 -16.83 11.49 0.30
N SER A 154 -17.98 11.86 -0.27
CA SER A 154 -18.10 12.97 -1.22
C SER A 154 -18.78 14.20 -0.61
N THR A 155 -18.36 15.38 -1.06
CA THR A 155 -19.08 16.62 -0.81
C THR A 155 -20.16 16.76 -1.88
N LEU A 156 -21.40 16.92 -1.43
CA LEU A 156 -22.52 17.22 -2.29
C LEU A 156 -22.61 18.73 -2.50
N HIS A 157 -22.57 19.17 -3.75
CA HIS A 157 -22.82 20.54 -4.16
C HIS A 157 -24.15 20.63 -4.89
N LEU A 158 -25.06 21.46 -4.36
CA LEU A 158 -26.31 21.84 -5.04
C LEU A 158 -26.02 23.06 -5.92
N MET A 159 -26.13 22.87 -7.23
CA MET A 159 -25.70 23.89 -8.20
C MET A 159 -26.65 25.09 -8.25
N ASP A 160 -27.95 24.84 -8.15
CA ASP A 160 -29.02 25.83 -8.17
C ASP A 160 -29.04 26.74 -6.93
N LYS A 161 -28.76 26.17 -5.75
CA LYS A 161 -28.78 26.90 -4.47
C LYS A 161 -27.39 27.36 -4.02
N ASN A 162 -26.33 26.93 -4.72
CA ASN A 162 -24.93 27.17 -4.38
C ASN A 162 -24.60 26.74 -2.94
N LEU A 163 -25.11 25.58 -2.54
CA LEU A 163 -24.94 24.99 -1.22
C LEU A 163 -24.03 23.76 -1.30
N SER A 164 -23.27 23.51 -0.25
CA SER A 164 -22.35 22.38 -0.17
C SER A 164 -22.54 21.66 1.17
N ALA A 165 -22.55 20.34 1.18
CA ALA A 165 -22.68 19.56 2.41
C ALA A 165 -21.87 18.25 2.33
N SER A 166 -21.33 17.82 3.47
CA SER A 166 -20.67 16.51 3.55
C SER A 166 -21.72 15.42 3.68
N ILE A 167 -21.56 14.33 2.93
CA ILE A 167 -22.46 13.18 3.00
C ILE A 167 -22.08 12.33 4.21
N ASP A 168 -23.06 12.02 5.06
CA ASP A 168 -22.86 11.14 6.23
C ASP A 168 -23.31 9.72 5.94
N SER A 169 -24.41 9.57 5.19
CA SER A 169 -24.90 8.25 4.77
C SER A 169 -25.73 8.34 3.50
N VAL A 170 -25.72 7.25 2.72
CA VAL A 170 -26.55 7.07 1.53
C VAL A 170 -27.38 5.81 1.73
N GLN A 171 -28.71 5.94 1.72
CA GLN A 171 -29.65 4.83 1.83
C GLN A 171 -30.45 4.72 0.54
N ARG A 172 -30.42 3.55 -0.10
CA ARG A 172 -31.19 3.26 -1.32
C ARG A 172 -32.40 2.41 -0.96
N SER A 173 -33.60 2.89 -1.29
CA SER A 173 -34.87 2.20 -1.08
C SER A 173 -35.61 2.12 -2.42
N GLY A 174 -35.42 1.02 -3.13
CA GLY A 174 -36.02 0.80 -4.45
C GLY A 174 -35.57 1.84 -5.49
N GLU A 175 -36.53 2.61 -6.00
CA GLU A 175 -36.34 3.69 -6.98
C GLU A 175 -35.95 5.03 -6.35
N MET A 176 -35.79 5.10 -5.01
CA MET A 176 -35.42 6.34 -4.32
C MET A 176 -34.09 6.20 -3.58
N ILE A 177 -33.24 7.21 -3.67
CA ILE A 177 -32.04 7.37 -2.85
C ILE A 177 -32.28 8.51 -1.86
N ALA A 178 -32.03 8.23 -0.58
CA ALA A 178 -31.98 9.20 0.50
C ALA A 178 -30.52 9.44 0.92
N ILE A 179 -30.01 10.65 0.73
CA ILE A 179 -28.69 11.09 1.17
C ILE A 179 -28.85 11.93 2.42
N THR A 180 -28.27 11.51 3.53
CA THR A 180 -28.20 12.29 4.77
C THR A 180 -26.89 13.06 4.81
N VAL A 181 -26.96 14.37 5.07
CA VAL A 181 -25.80 15.26 5.15
C VAL A 181 -25.64 15.87 6.55
N SER A 182 -24.41 16.08 7.01
CA SER A 182 -24.13 16.59 8.36
C SER A 182 -24.52 18.06 8.52
N GLU A 183 -23.97 18.92 7.67
CA GLU A 183 -24.14 20.37 7.75
C GLU A 183 -24.18 21.00 6.36
N TRP A 184 -25.12 21.92 6.18
CA TRP A 184 -25.20 22.75 4.99
C TRP A 184 -24.26 23.95 5.13
N LYS A 185 -23.41 24.15 4.13
CA LYS A 185 -22.46 25.27 4.07
C LYS A 185 -22.66 26.08 2.80
N LYS A 186 -22.67 27.40 2.93
CA LYS A 186 -22.67 28.36 1.83
C LYS A 186 -21.43 29.23 1.95
N ARG A 187 -20.51 29.15 0.99
CA ARG A 187 -19.25 29.92 1.02
C ARG A 187 -18.52 29.83 2.39
N ALA A 188 -18.40 28.60 2.90
CA ALA A 188 -17.78 28.25 4.20
C ALA A 188 -18.52 28.68 5.48
N GLU A 189 -19.72 29.25 5.37
CA GLU A 189 -20.58 29.58 6.52
C GLU A 189 -21.66 28.51 6.68
N VAL A 190 -21.88 28.03 7.93
CA VAL A 190 -22.92 27.05 8.23
C VAL A 190 -24.28 27.73 8.10
N VAL A 191 -25.16 27.15 7.28
CA VAL A 191 -26.49 27.67 7.02
C VAL A 191 -27.56 26.72 7.55
N THR A 192 -28.74 27.26 7.84
CA THR A 192 -29.90 26.45 8.23
C THR A 192 -30.29 25.49 7.10
N PRO A 193 -30.82 24.31 7.43
CA PRO A 193 -31.23 23.34 6.42
C PRO A 193 -32.22 23.94 5.43
N PRO A 194 -31.94 23.90 4.12
CA PRO A 194 -32.88 24.36 3.10
C PRO A 194 -34.05 23.36 2.98
N GLU A 195 -35.24 23.87 2.70
CA GLU A 195 -36.40 23.06 2.32
C GLU A 195 -36.81 23.38 0.89
N GLY A 196 -37.28 22.36 0.17
CA GLY A 196 -37.82 22.50 -1.17
C GLY A 196 -37.16 21.63 -2.23
N GLU A 197 -37.54 21.87 -3.48
CA GLU A 197 -37.09 21.12 -4.64
C GLU A 197 -36.08 21.92 -5.46
N GLY A 198 -35.27 21.21 -6.23
CA GLY A 198 -34.22 21.79 -7.04
C GLY A 198 -33.68 20.81 -8.08
N THR A 199 -32.77 21.32 -8.90
CA THR A 199 -32.15 20.57 -10.01
C THR A 199 -30.66 20.82 -10.06
N GLY A 200 -29.89 19.77 -10.31
CA GLY A 200 -28.45 19.89 -10.53
C GLY A 200 -27.63 19.61 -9.28
N ILE A 201 -27.04 18.43 -9.25
CA ILE A 201 -26.16 17.96 -8.18
C ILE A 201 -24.76 17.76 -8.75
N ARG A 202 -23.74 18.24 -8.03
CA ARG A 202 -22.35 17.89 -8.27
C ARG A 202 -21.81 17.16 -7.05
N LEU A 203 -21.34 15.94 -7.25
CA LEU A 203 -20.65 15.14 -6.24
C LEU A 203 -19.16 15.33 -6.46
N ASP A 204 -18.50 16.03 -5.53
CA ASP A 204 -17.06 16.17 -5.53
C ASP A 204 -16.47 15.22 -4.50
N ARG A 205 -15.70 14.22 -4.94
CA ARG A 205 -15.04 13.29 -4.03
C ARG A 205 -13.97 14.08 -3.29
N GLN A 206 -14.16 14.27 -1.98
CA GLN A 206 -13.22 15.04 -1.20
C GLN A 206 -11.88 14.31 -1.24
N PRO A 207 -10.78 14.93 -1.70
CA PRO A 207 -9.49 14.26 -1.69
C PRO A 207 -9.12 14.00 -0.24
N ASP A 208 -8.72 12.77 0.09
CA ASP A 208 -8.34 12.44 1.47
C ASP A 208 -7.39 13.52 1.99
N THR A 209 -7.63 14.00 3.21
CA THR A 209 -6.87 15.09 3.85
C THR A 209 -5.36 14.84 3.88
N ARG A 210 -4.94 13.57 3.75
CA ARG A 210 -3.54 13.15 3.58
C ARG A 210 -2.86 13.69 2.31
N PHE A 211 -3.63 14.02 1.28
CA PHE A 211 -3.13 14.52 -0.02
C PHE A 211 -3.28 16.04 -0.19
N MET A 212 -3.99 16.70 0.72
CA MET A 212 -4.19 18.15 0.76
C MET A 212 -3.01 18.90 1.38
N GLN A 213 -1.84 18.26 1.48
CA GLN A 213 -0.66 18.94 2.00
C GLN A 213 0.08 19.65 0.88
N GLU A 214 -0.48 20.81 0.56
CA GLU A 214 0.07 21.82 -0.31
C GLU A 214 1.52 22.15 0.08
N LYS A 215 2.44 21.93 -0.86
CA LYS A 215 3.85 22.33 -0.84
C LYS A 215 4.60 22.12 0.48
N ARG A 216 4.69 20.88 0.98
CA ARG A 216 5.78 20.55 1.93
C ARG A 216 7.12 20.87 1.27
N ALA A 217 7.97 21.65 1.94
CA ALA A 217 9.32 21.88 1.46
C ALA A 217 10.09 20.56 1.49
N ILE A 218 11.02 20.37 0.53
CA ILE A 218 11.87 19.16 0.46
C ILE A 218 12.58 18.91 1.80
N GLY A 219 12.95 19.99 2.51
CA GLY A 219 13.55 19.92 3.84
C GLY A 219 12.64 19.29 4.91
N ASP A 220 11.33 19.51 4.85
CA ASP A 220 10.38 18.95 5.83
C ASP A 220 10.18 17.45 5.62
N ILE A 221 10.13 17.03 4.36
CA ILE A 221 10.02 15.61 3.97
C ILE A 221 11.31 14.87 4.37
N LEU A 222 12.47 15.46 4.09
CA LEU A 222 13.75 14.88 4.50
C LEU A 222 13.86 14.80 6.03
N LYS A 223 13.44 15.85 6.74
CA LYS A 223 13.45 15.87 8.21
C LYS A 223 12.51 14.81 8.80
N GLU A 224 11.34 14.59 8.21
CA GLU A 224 10.39 13.56 8.62
C GLU A 224 10.92 12.14 8.33
N VAL A 225 11.48 11.89 7.15
CA VAL A 225 12.08 10.59 6.81
C VAL A 225 13.25 10.29 7.74
N VAL A 226 14.11 11.27 8.01
CA VAL A 226 15.24 11.11 8.94
C VAL A 226 14.76 10.94 10.38
N SER A 227 13.76 11.72 10.81
CA SER A 227 13.16 11.61 12.14
C SER A 227 12.33 10.31 12.32
N GLY A 228 11.85 9.73 11.22
CA GLY A 228 11.17 8.43 11.21
C GLY A 228 12.15 7.27 11.25
N LEU A 229 13.34 7.43 10.65
CA LEU A 229 14.42 6.44 10.70
C LEU A 229 15.16 6.43 12.04
N VAL A 230 15.34 7.61 12.65
CA VAL A 230 16.01 7.75 13.96
C VAL A 230 14.95 8.09 15.00
N PRO A 231 14.39 7.10 15.72
CA PRO A 231 13.44 7.38 16.77
C PRO A 231 14.11 8.27 17.82
N SER A 232 13.42 9.35 18.22
CA SER A 232 13.93 10.30 19.22
C SER A 232 14.30 9.63 20.54
N ASN A 233 13.75 8.44 20.80
CA ASN A 233 14.05 7.60 21.94
C ASN A 233 14.14 6.12 21.53
N ILE A 234 15.34 5.64 21.20
CA ILE A 234 15.62 4.24 20.78
C ILE A 234 15.08 3.23 21.81
N PHE A 235 15.23 3.53 23.10
CA PHE A 235 14.76 2.66 24.19
C PHE A 235 13.23 2.58 24.27
N LYS A 236 12.52 3.69 24.04
CA LYS A 236 11.05 3.71 24.02
C LYS A 236 10.51 2.98 22.78
N ALA A 237 11.19 3.13 21.65
CA ALA A 237 10.85 2.41 20.41
C ALA A 237 11.07 0.89 20.56
N MET A 238 12.12 0.47 21.26
CA MET A 238 12.38 -0.95 21.55
C MET A 238 11.40 -1.55 22.56
N ALA A 239 10.94 -0.77 23.54
CA ALA A 239 9.98 -1.22 24.54
C ALA A 239 8.54 -1.35 24.00
N ASN A 240 8.11 -0.43 23.13
CA ASN A 240 6.76 -0.43 22.57
C ASN A 240 6.58 -1.38 21.37
N ASN A 241 7.65 -1.81 20.72
CA ASN A 241 7.58 -2.69 19.56
C ASN A 241 7.75 -4.15 20.01
N GLU A 242 6.77 -4.68 20.74
CA GLU A 242 6.53 -6.10 21.10
C GLU A 242 7.75 -7.04 21.37
N ILE A 243 8.89 -6.54 21.87
CA ILE A 243 10.04 -7.41 22.23
C ILE A 243 9.89 -7.96 23.65
N LEU A 244 9.16 -7.27 24.53
CA LEU A 244 8.94 -7.68 25.92
C LEU A 244 8.30 -9.09 26.05
N PRO A 245 7.25 -9.44 25.28
CA PRO A 245 6.63 -10.77 25.33
C PRO A 245 7.58 -11.90 24.93
N VAL A 246 8.47 -11.65 23.95
CA VAL A 246 9.42 -12.66 23.45
C VAL A 246 10.51 -12.97 24.47
N ILE A 247 10.96 -11.96 25.24
CA ILE A 247 11.92 -12.14 26.33
C ILE A 247 11.27 -12.88 27.50
N THR A 248 10.01 -12.57 27.84
CA THR A 248 9.30 -13.26 28.94
C THR A 248 8.87 -14.69 28.59
N PHE A 249 8.65 -15.02 27.31
CA PHE A 249 8.38 -16.39 26.88
C PHE A 249 9.64 -17.25 26.69
N SER A 250 10.82 -16.62 26.69
CA SER A 250 12.11 -17.29 26.49
C SER A 250 12.90 -17.56 27.78
N LEU A 251 12.43 -17.08 28.94
CA LEU A 251 13.05 -17.30 30.25
C LEU A 251 12.27 -18.34 31.06
#